data_AF-A0A226HHR9-F1
#
_entry.id   AF-A0A226HHR9-F1
#
_cell.length_a   1.000
_cell.length_b   1.000
_cell.length_c   1.000
_cell.angle_alpha   90.00
_cell.angle_beta   90.00
_cell.angle_gamma   90.00
#
_symmetry.space_group_name_H-M   'P 1'
#
loop_
_entity.id
_entity.type
_entity.pdbx_description
1 polymer ?
#
loop_
_entity_poly.entity_id
_entity_poly.type
_entity_poly.pdbx_seq_one_letter_code
_entity_poly.pdbx_strand_id
1 'polypeptide(L)'
;MPNYYCEYCGTKSSGIAGLTANSCHRHPDGKGKHKLYEGTEKTQYSCKYCGTSSSTISALTGNSCHRHPNGTGKGKHVPVL
;
A
#
# COMPACT_ATOMS: atom_id res chain seq x y z
N MET A 1 14.69 11.69 -9.40
CA MET A 1 14.07 11.97 -8.09
C MET A 1 13.62 10.66 -7.47
N PRO A 2 13.67 10.52 -6.13
CA PRO A 2 13.05 9.39 -5.45
C PRO A 2 11.52 9.42 -5.63
N ASN A 3 10.93 8.28 -5.98
CA ASN A 3 9.48 8.11 -5.99
C ASN A 3 9.04 7.64 -4.60
N TYR A 4 8.06 8.33 -4.01
CA TYR A 4 7.46 7.94 -2.75
C TYR A 4 6.12 7.28 -3.01
N TYR A 5 5.88 6.13 -2.40
CA TYR A 5 4.67 5.35 -2.60
C TYR A 5 3.80 5.34 -1.36
N CYS A 6 2.49 5.20 -1.54
CA CYS A 6 1.55 4.94 -0.44
C CYS A 6 1.45 3.44 -0.15
N GLU A 7 1.63 3.02 1.10
CA GLU A 7 1.48 1.62 1.52
C GLU A 7 0.05 1.08 1.31
N TYR A 8 -0.97 1.94 1.44
CA TYR A 8 -2.37 1.53 1.39
C TYR A 8 -2.98 1.47 -0.02
N CYS A 9 -2.50 2.31 -0.93
CA CYS A 9 -3.09 2.42 -2.27
C CYS A 9 -2.10 2.44 -3.42
N GLY A 10 -0.80 2.48 -3.13
CA GLY A 10 0.26 2.52 -4.13
C GLY A 10 0.37 3.81 -4.94
N THR A 11 -0.34 4.88 -4.55
CA THR A 11 -0.16 6.21 -5.15
C THR A 11 1.31 6.61 -5.10
N LYS A 12 1.85 7.00 -6.25
CA LYS A 12 3.20 7.56 -6.36
C LYS A 12 3.18 9.08 -6.21
N SER A 13 4.17 9.63 -5.55
CA SER A 13 4.37 11.07 -5.37
C SER A 13 5.85 11.41 -5.49
N SER A 14 6.14 12.61 -5.99
CA SER A 14 7.50 13.16 -6.06
C SER A 14 8.01 13.65 -4.70
N GLY A 15 7.18 13.64 -3.66
CA GLY A 15 7.53 14.03 -2.29
C GLY A 15 6.59 13.47 -1.23
N ILE A 16 7.13 13.26 -0.02
CA ILE A 16 6.36 12.77 1.15
C ILE A 16 5.29 13.79 1.55
N ALA A 17 5.61 15.09 1.50
CA ALA A 17 4.68 16.16 1.83
C ALA A 17 3.45 16.13 0.91
N GLY A 18 3.65 15.98 -0.40
CA GLY A 18 2.53 15.87 -1.36
C GLY A 18 1.73 14.58 -1.19
N LEU A 19 2.38 13.46 -0.82
CA LEU A 19 1.69 12.21 -0.55
C LEU A 19 0.79 12.33 0.69
N THR A 20 1.36 12.79 1.81
CA THR A 20 0.67 12.87 3.11
C THR A 20 -0.30 14.05 3.22
N ALA A 21 -0.21 15.05 2.34
CA ALA A 21 -1.20 16.11 2.23
C ALA A 21 -2.56 15.61 1.71
N ASN A 22 -2.55 14.56 0.89
CA ASN A 22 -3.75 14.02 0.25
C ASN A 22 -4.43 12.92 1.08
N SER A 23 -5.74 12.77 0.88
CA SER A 23 -6.54 11.72 1.51
C SER A 23 -6.45 10.40 0.74
N CYS A 24 -6.33 9.30 1.46
CA CYS A 24 -6.25 7.96 0.88
C CYS A 24 -7.60 7.26 0.93
N HIS A 25 -8.16 6.96 -0.24
CA HIS A 25 -9.44 6.22 -0.32
C HIS A 25 -9.35 4.78 0.22
N ARG A 26 -8.13 4.21 0.26
CA ARG A 26 -7.87 2.84 0.76
C ARG A 26 -7.34 2.83 2.19
N HIS A 27 -7.48 3.94 2.91
CA HIS A 27 -7.12 3.97 4.31
C HIS A 27 -7.92 2.90 5.07
N PRO A 28 -7.30 2.12 5.98
CA PRO A 28 -8.00 1.06 6.71
C PRO A 28 -9.20 1.57 7.52
N ASP A 29 -9.13 2.82 7.98
CA ASP A 29 -10.22 3.50 8.71
C ASP A 29 -11.25 4.18 7.77
N GLY A 30 -11.06 4.10 6.45
CA GLY A 30 -11.89 4.78 5.45
C GLY A 30 -11.72 6.31 5.39
N LYS A 31 -11.20 6.93 6.44
CA LYS A 31 -10.91 8.37 6.51
C LYS A 31 -9.50 8.57 7.04
N GLY A 32 -8.55 8.83 6.14
CA GLY A 32 -7.18 9.09 6.55
C GLY A 32 -6.30 9.52 5.39
N LYS A 33 -5.09 9.95 5.74
CA LYS A 33 -4.07 10.40 4.78
C LYS A 33 -3.34 9.20 4.18
N HIS A 34 -2.61 9.42 3.08
CA HIS A 34 -1.71 8.38 2.59
C HIS A 34 -0.62 8.06 3.62
N LYS A 35 -0.39 6.77 3.84
CA LYS A 35 0.75 6.29 4.63
C LYS A 35 1.93 6.05 3.71
N LEU A 36 3.08 6.63 4.03
CA LEU A 36 4.31 6.41 3.30
C LEU A 36 4.72 4.94 3.40
N TYR A 37 5.03 4.32 2.26
CA TYR A 37 5.70 3.04 2.20
C TYR A 37 7.18 3.25 2.51
N GLU A 38 7.65 2.67 3.61
CA GLU A 38 9.03 2.84 4.12
C GLU A 38 10.05 1.91 3.43
N GLY A 39 9.59 1.06 2.52
CA GLY A 39 10.45 0.16 1.76
C GLY A 39 11.12 0.84 0.57
N THR A 40 12.03 0.12 -0.07
CA THR A 40 12.66 0.58 -1.32
C THR A 40 11.79 0.29 -2.54
N GLU A 41 12.00 1.04 -3.62
CA GLU A 41 11.37 0.75 -4.91
C GLU A 41 11.86 -0.62 -5.40
N LYS A 42 10.94 -1.56 -5.57
CA LYS A 42 11.22 -2.92 -6.05
C LYS A 42 10.46 -3.15 -7.35
N THR A 43 11.01 -4.01 -8.20
CA THR A 43 10.33 -4.46 -9.43
C THR A 43 9.07 -5.29 -9.13
N GLN A 44 9.02 -5.90 -7.94
CA GLN A 44 7.89 -6.67 -7.47
C GLN A 44 7.67 -6.43 -5.96
N TYR A 45 6.41 -6.21 -5.60
CA TYR A 45 5.95 -6.01 -4.23
C TYR A 45 5.16 -7.24 -3.79
N SER A 46 5.53 -7.79 -2.63
CA SER A 46 4.90 -8.98 -2.07
C SER A 46 4.12 -8.63 -0.80
N CYS A 47 2.99 -9.31 -0.58
CA CYS A 47 2.18 -9.14 0.61
C CYS A 47 2.79 -9.88 1.80
N LYS A 48 2.95 -9.18 2.94
CA LYS A 48 3.50 -9.74 4.18
C LYS A 48 2.70 -10.93 4.73
N TYR A 49 1.39 -10.97 4.50
CA TYR A 49 0.50 -11.95 5.11
C TYR A 49 0.23 -13.20 4.26
N CYS A 50 0.08 -13.02 2.95
CA CYS A 50 -0.29 -14.12 2.04
C CYS A 50 0.76 -14.45 0.98
N GLY A 51 1.85 -13.69 0.89
CA GLY A 51 2.90 -13.90 -0.11
C GLY A 51 2.55 -13.52 -1.55
N THR A 52 1.31 -13.10 -1.83
CA THR A 52 0.90 -12.62 -3.17
C THR A 52 1.81 -11.48 -3.62
N SER A 53 2.27 -11.53 -4.86
CA SER A 53 3.16 -10.52 -5.42
C SER A 53 2.53 -9.78 -6.59
N SER A 54 2.97 -8.56 -6.85
CA SER A 54 2.51 -7.73 -7.96
C SER A 54 3.60 -6.75 -8.38
N SER A 55 3.56 -6.28 -9.63
CA SER A 55 4.51 -5.29 -10.15
C SER A 55 4.38 -3.90 -9.51
N THR A 56 3.24 -3.60 -8.88
CA THR A 56 3.00 -2.33 -8.20
C THR A 56 2.21 -2.52 -6.90
N ILE A 57 2.41 -1.62 -5.94
CA ILE A 57 1.63 -1.59 -4.69
C ILE A 57 0.14 -1.34 -4.97
N SER A 58 -0.21 -0.54 -5.98
CA SER A 58 -1.61 -0.25 -6.32
C SER A 58 -2.37 -1.49 -6.80
N ALA A 59 -1.70 -2.34 -7.59
CA ALA A 59 -2.25 -3.62 -8.02
C ALA A 59 -2.37 -4.59 -6.84
N LEU A 60 -1.34 -4.65 -5.99
CA LEU A 60 -1.35 -5.52 -4.80
C LEU A 60 -2.48 -5.15 -3.84
N THR A 61 -2.58 -3.88 -3.48
CA THR A 61 -3.57 -3.33 -2.53
C THR A 61 -4.98 -3.19 -3.14
N GLY A 62 -5.14 -3.40 -4.44
CA GLY A 62 -6.46 -3.36 -5.10
C GLY A 62 -7.37 -4.45 -4.58
N ASN A 63 -6.81 -5.64 -4.39
CA ASN A 63 -7.51 -6.81 -3.91
C ASN A 63 -7.48 -6.90 -2.38
N SER A 64 -8.42 -7.66 -1.84
CA SER A 64 -8.47 -7.96 -0.40
C SER A 64 -7.60 -9.18 -0.09
N CYS A 65 -6.90 -9.14 1.03
CA CYS A 65 -6.02 -10.23 1.45
C CYS A 65 -6.81 -11.28 2.22
N HIS A 66 -6.75 -12.53 1.74
CA HIS A 66 -7.43 -13.66 2.38
C HIS A 66 -6.75 -14.15 3.67
N ARG A 67 -5.47 -13.79 3.90
CA ARG A 67 -4.73 -14.07 5.14
C ARG A 67 -4.52 -12.83 6.01
N HIS A 68 -5.35 -11.79 5.83
CA HIS A 68 -5.21 -10.57 6.62
C HIS A 68 -5.50 -10.85 8.12
N PRO A 69 -4.73 -10.26 9.06
CA PRO A 69 -4.92 -10.49 10.50
C PRO A 69 -6.32 -10.09 11.00
N ASN A 70 -6.95 -9.09 10.38
CA ASN A 70 -8.33 -8.68 10.68
C ASN A 70 -9.41 -9.65 10.16
N GLY A 71 -9.02 -10.76 9.53
CA GLY A 71 -9.89 -11.77 8.95
C GLY A 71 -9.85 -11.82 7.42
N THR A 72 -10.29 -12.95 6.86
CA THR A 72 -10.33 -13.21 5.42
C THR A 72 -11.10 -12.13 4.68
N GLY A 73 -10.41 -11.37 3.81
CA GLY A 73 -11.03 -10.33 2.99
C GLY A 73 -11.38 -9.03 3.72
N LYS A 74 -11.10 -8.94 5.03
CA LYS A 74 -11.39 -7.77 5.90
C LYS A 74 -10.30 -6.69 5.85
N GLY A 75 -9.24 -6.92 5.09
CA GLY A 75 -8.17 -5.95 4.88
C GLY A 75 -7.52 -6.11 3.51
N LYS A 76 -6.80 -5.08 3.07
CA LYS A 76 -6.04 -5.10 1.83
C LYS A 76 -4.70 -5.78 2.01
N HIS A 77 -4.05 -6.17 0.91
CA HIS A 77 -2.68 -6.66 0.97
C HIS A 77 -1.75 -5.58 1.53
N VAL A 78 -0.81 -5.96 2.37
CA VAL A 78 0.19 -5.05 2.94
C VAL A 78 1.55 -5.38 2.31
N PRO A 79 2.14 -4.48 1.51
CA PRO A 79 3.44 -4.71 0.91
C PRO A 79 4.52 -4.86 1.98
N VAL A 80 5.45 -5.78 1.76
CA VAL A 80 6.66 -5.95 2.57
C VAL A 80 7.63 -4.81 2.22
N LEU A 81 8.26 -4.23 3.24
CA LEU A 81 9.27 -3.17 3.13
C LEU A 81 10.54 -3.64 2.39
#